data_AF-A0A7Y8NS09-F1
#
_entry.id   AF-A0A7Y8NS09-F1
#
_cell.length_a   1.000
_cell.length_b   1.000
_cell.length_c   1.000
_cell.angle_alpha   90.00
_cell.angle_beta   90.00
_cell.angle_gamma   90.00
#
_symmetry.space_group_name_H-M   'P 1'
#
loop_
_entity.id
_entity.type
_entity.pdbx_description
1 polymer ?
#
loop_
_entity_poly.entity_id
_entity_poly.type
_entity_poly.pdbx_seq_one_letter_code
_entity_poly.pdbx_strand_id
1 'polypeptide(L)'
;MKKQLLFLSVIFLFLISNVCSQTVYVTKTGKKYHNEDCRYLRQSSIAINLNDAIKRGYTPCLVCKPTVTTSESYSTIPQPSNKNYKQAISVRCSAITKAGRQCKRMTKSQNGLCWQHGGN
;
A
#
# COMPACT_ATOMS: atom_id res chain seq x y z
N MET A 1 -9.12 33.81 -33.96
CA MET A 1 -8.34 33.37 -32.77
C MET A 1 -9.10 33.46 -31.44
N LYS A 2 -10.03 34.42 -31.25
CA LYS A 2 -10.78 34.59 -29.99
C LYS A 2 -11.69 33.40 -29.61
N LYS A 3 -12.28 32.72 -30.61
CA LYS A 3 -13.10 31.51 -30.38
C LYS A 3 -12.28 30.31 -29.89
N GLN A 4 -11.04 30.15 -30.36
CA GLN A 4 -10.13 29.09 -29.89
C GLN A 4 -9.73 29.32 -28.42
N LEU A 5 -9.56 30.58 -28.01
CA LEU A 5 -9.28 30.94 -26.62
C LEU A 5 -10.46 30.62 -25.67
N LEU A 6 -11.71 30.80 -26.15
CA LEU A 6 -12.92 30.40 -25.40
C LEU A 6 -13.08 28.89 -25.28
N PHE A 7 -12.72 28.11 -26.31
CA PHE A 7 -12.74 26.65 -26.23
C PHE A 7 -11.69 26.11 -25.23
N LEU A 8 -10.48 26.66 -25.24
CA LEU A 8 -9.43 26.27 -24.28
C LEU A 8 -9.78 26.62 -22.83
N SER A 9 -10.48 27.73 -22.59
CA SER A 9 -10.91 28.10 -21.23
C SER A 9 -12.02 27.20 -20.69
N VAL A 10 -12.94 26.74 -21.53
CA VAL A 10 -14.01 25.80 -21.15
C VAL A 10 -13.45 24.39 -20.91
N ILE A 11 -12.50 23.94 -21.73
CA ILE A 11 -11.79 22.67 -21.54
C ILE A 11 -10.98 22.70 -20.23
N PHE A 12 -10.27 23.79 -19.94
CA PHE A 12 -9.54 23.96 -18.69
C PHE A 12 -10.46 23.93 -17.46
N LEU A 13 -11.67 24.49 -17.56
CA LEU A 13 -12.68 24.48 -16.49
C LEU A 13 -13.30 23.09 -16.24
N PHE A 14 -13.38 22.26 -17.28
CA PHE A 14 -13.92 20.90 -17.18
C PHE A 14 -12.90 19.91 -16.58
N LEU A 15 -11.60 20.19 -16.71
CA LEU A 15 -10.53 19.31 -16.21
C LEU A 15 -10.33 19.37 -14.68
N ILE A 16 -10.80 20.41 -13.99
CA ILE A 16 -10.56 20.64 -12.56
C ILE A 16 -11.57 19.99 -11.60
N SER A 17 -12.64 19.37 -12.10
CA SER A 17 -13.81 18.98 -11.26
C SER A 17 -13.70 17.65 -10.50
N ASN A 18 -12.66 16.85 -10.72
CA ASN A 18 -12.66 15.41 -10.32
C ASN A 18 -11.66 15.05 -9.19
N VAL A 19 -11.37 15.95 -8.26
CA VAL A 19 -10.45 15.64 -7.13
C VAL A 19 -11.22 15.00 -5.98
N CYS A 20 -11.19 13.67 -5.87
CA CYS A 20 -11.73 12.95 -4.72
C CYS A 20 -10.65 12.71 -3.64
N SER A 21 -10.88 13.34 -2.50
CA SER A 21 -10.16 13.30 -1.23
C SER A 21 -10.44 12.14 -0.26
N GLN A 22 -9.55 11.18 0.01
CA GLN A 22 -9.76 10.33 1.20
C GLN A 22 -9.21 11.03 2.45
N THR A 23 -10.06 11.25 3.45
CA THR A 23 -9.66 11.80 4.75
C THR A 23 -9.27 10.68 5.71
N VAL A 24 -8.15 10.86 6.41
CA VAL A 24 -7.66 10.01 7.50
C VAL A 24 -7.27 10.88 8.70
N TYR A 25 -7.00 10.26 9.84
CA TYR A 25 -6.75 10.99 11.08
C TYR A 25 -5.34 10.73 11.62
N VAL A 26 -4.67 11.77 12.11
CA VAL A 26 -3.38 11.67 12.79
C VAL A 26 -3.47 12.25 14.19
N THR A 27 -2.63 11.74 15.08
CA THR A 27 -2.45 12.31 16.42
C THR A 27 -1.41 13.45 16.41
N LYS A 28 -1.43 14.34 17.40
CA LYS A 28 -0.50 15.49 17.50
C LYS A 28 0.99 15.09 17.49
N THR A 29 1.32 13.94 18.09
CA THR A 29 2.71 13.49 18.30
C THR A 29 3.07 12.20 17.57
N GLY A 30 2.08 11.43 17.12
CA GLY A 30 2.30 10.15 16.46
C GLY A 30 2.72 10.29 15.00
N LYS A 31 3.33 9.22 14.47
CA LYS A 31 3.78 9.09 13.07
C LYS A 31 2.88 8.17 12.24
N LYS A 32 1.66 7.95 12.73
CA LYS A 32 0.69 7.03 12.12
C LYS A 32 -0.58 7.75 11.73
N TYR A 33 -1.20 7.29 10.65
CA TYR A 33 -2.57 7.67 10.30
C TYR A 33 -3.54 6.54 10.66
N HIS A 34 -4.77 6.94 10.95
CA HIS A 34 -5.80 6.17 11.64
C HIS A 34 -7.16 6.37 10.95
N ASN A 35 -8.07 5.41 11.11
CA ASN A 35 -9.51 5.62 10.91
C ASN A 35 -10.10 6.43 12.06
N GLU A 36 -11.26 7.04 11.84
CA GLU A 36 -12.01 7.85 12.82
C GLU A 36 -12.22 7.15 14.17
N ASP A 37 -12.55 5.85 14.16
CA ASP A 37 -12.87 5.09 15.39
C ASP A 37 -11.64 4.53 16.13
N CYS A 38 -10.42 4.97 15.79
CA CYS A 38 -9.24 4.43 16.43
C CYS A 38 -9.13 4.88 17.90
N ARG A 39 -9.00 3.90 18.83
CA ARG A 39 -8.82 4.17 20.27
C ARG A 39 -7.67 5.14 20.63
N TYR A 40 -6.67 5.29 19.77
CA TYR A 40 -5.54 6.20 19.98
C TYR A 40 -5.86 7.66 19.66
N LEU A 41 -6.99 7.94 19.00
CA LEU A 41 -7.45 9.29 18.66
C LEU A 41 -8.22 9.98 19.79
N ARG A 42 -8.50 9.28 20.91
CA ARG A 42 -9.29 9.81 22.04
C ARG A 42 -8.80 11.15 22.59
N GLN A 43 -7.49 11.36 22.58
CA GLN A 43 -6.86 12.58 23.13
C GLN A 43 -6.56 13.63 22.04
N SER A 44 -6.37 13.22 20.80
CA SER A 44 -6.10 14.12 19.68
C SER A 44 -6.49 13.46 18.37
N SER A 45 -7.30 14.15 17.58
CA SER A 45 -7.72 13.72 16.25
C SER A 45 -7.60 14.90 15.28
N ILE A 46 -6.66 14.79 14.35
CA ILE A 46 -6.41 15.82 13.33
C ILE A 46 -6.70 15.18 11.98
N ALA A 47 -7.74 15.66 11.31
CA ALA A 47 -8.09 15.22 9.96
C ALA A 47 -7.03 15.70 8.95
N ILE A 48 -6.60 14.80 8.08
CA ILE A 48 -5.63 15.06 7.02
C ILE A 48 -5.99 14.23 5.79
N ASN A 49 -5.67 14.74 4.61
CA ASN A 49 -5.76 13.98 3.37
C ASN A 49 -4.80 12.78 3.41
N LEU A 50 -5.25 11.60 2.97
CA LEU A 50 -4.45 10.39 2.89
C LEU A 50 -3.13 10.60 2.11
N ASN A 51 -3.20 11.25 0.96
CA ASN A 51 -2.02 11.53 0.15
C ASN A 51 -1.05 12.45 0.87
N ASP A 52 -1.55 13.45 1.60
CA ASP A 52 -0.69 14.35 2.36
C ASP A 52 -0.08 13.66 3.57
N ALA A 53 -0.81 12.76 4.23
CA ALA A 53 -0.27 11.92 5.29
C ALA A 53 0.87 11.04 4.76
N ILE A 54 0.69 10.41 3.61
CA ILE A 54 1.75 9.60 2.97
C ILE A 54 2.94 10.47 2.58
N LYS A 55 2.72 11.62 1.93
CA LYS A 55 3.78 12.57 1.56
C LYS A 55 4.57 13.07 2.75
N ARG A 56 3.91 13.27 3.90
CA ARG A 56 4.54 13.67 5.16
C ARG A 56 5.20 12.49 5.91
N GLY A 57 5.15 11.28 5.38
CA GLY A 57 5.82 10.10 5.92
C GLY A 57 5.06 9.37 7.03
N TYR A 58 3.75 9.60 7.16
CA TYR A 58 2.91 8.86 8.11
C TYR A 58 2.68 7.43 7.63
N THR A 59 2.68 6.48 8.55
CA THR A 59 2.46 5.05 8.28
C THR A 59 1.08 4.59 8.74
N PRO A 60 0.47 3.55 8.14
CA PRO A 60 -0.83 3.07 8.61
C PRO A 60 -0.76 2.54 10.04
N CYS A 61 -1.80 2.79 10.82
CA CYS A 61 -1.97 2.16 12.11
C CYS A 61 -2.29 0.68 11.95
N LEU A 62 -1.46 -0.20 12.52
CA LEU A 62 -1.67 -1.65 12.48
C LEU A 62 -2.85 -2.13 13.34
N VAL A 63 -3.34 -1.28 14.25
CA VAL A 63 -4.45 -1.60 15.16
C VAL A 63 -5.79 -1.37 14.48
N CYS A 64 -6.03 -0.19 13.90
CA CYS A 64 -7.29 0.10 13.20
C CYS A 64 -7.25 -0.25 11.70
N LYS A 65 -6.09 -0.56 11.13
CA LYS A 65 -5.89 -1.00 9.74
C LYS A 65 -6.71 -0.16 8.75
N PRO A 66 -6.38 1.13 8.58
CA PRO A 66 -7.14 2.02 7.72
C PRO A 66 -7.27 1.49 6.30
N THR A 67 -8.52 1.39 5.82
CA THR A 67 -8.81 0.96 4.44
C THR A 67 -8.49 2.12 3.52
N VAL A 68 -7.36 2.02 2.81
CA VAL A 68 -7.01 2.95 1.75
C VAL A 68 -7.76 2.56 0.50
N THR A 69 -8.80 3.31 0.17
CA THR A 69 -9.59 3.09 -1.03
C THR A 69 -8.90 3.82 -2.17
N THR A 70 -7.73 3.32 -2.58
CA THR A 70 -7.18 3.68 -3.89
C THR A 70 -8.11 3.03 -4.91
N SER A 71 -8.85 3.83 -5.67
CA SER A 71 -9.74 3.37 -6.75
C SER A 71 -9.01 2.61 -7.87
N GLU A 72 -7.71 2.44 -7.76
CA GLU A 72 -6.96 1.36 -8.39
C GLU A 72 -7.09 0.08 -7.56
N SER A 73 -8.28 -0.51 -7.57
CA SER A 73 -8.41 -1.95 -7.38
C SER A 73 -7.85 -2.67 -8.62
N TYR A 74 -6.55 -2.54 -8.87
CA TYR A 74 -5.76 -3.49 -9.64
C TYR A 74 -4.71 -4.09 -8.71
N SER A 75 -4.97 -5.32 -8.30
CA SER A 75 -4.02 -6.36 -7.89
C SER A 75 -2.55 -5.94 -7.81
N THR A 76 -2.19 -5.22 -6.76
CA THR A 76 -0.79 -5.19 -6.31
C THR A 76 -0.79 -5.50 -4.83
N ILE A 77 -0.50 -6.77 -4.53
CA ILE A 77 -0.03 -7.20 -3.22
C ILE A 77 1.04 -6.19 -2.79
N PRO A 78 0.97 -5.56 -1.60
CA PRO A 78 2.03 -4.70 -1.11
C PRO A 78 3.32 -5.53 -1.06
N GLN A 79 4.18 -5.37 -2.06
CA GLN A 79 5.51 -5.96 -2.10
C GLN A 79 6.34 -5.12 -1.12
N PRO A 80 6.77 -5.67 0.04
CA PRO A 80 7.72 -4.97 0.88
C PRO A 80 9.05 -4.96 0.11
N SER A 81 9.39 -3.82 -0.47
CA SER A 81 10.68 -3.56 -1.09
C SER A 81 11.75 -3.40 0.00
N ASN A 82 12.04 -4.48 0.73
CA ASN A 82 13.24 -4.57 1.54
C ASN A 82 14.00 -5.84 1.12
N LYS A 83 15.18 -5.66 0.53
CA LYS A 83 16.02 -6.72 -0.06
C LYS A 83 16.66 -7.64 0.99
N ASN A 84 16.11 -7.72 2.20
CA ASN A 84 16.61 -8.56 3.29
C ASN A 84 15.47 -8.98 4.23
N TYR A 85 14.48 -9.72 3.73
CA TYR A 85 13.41 -10.26 4.59
C TYR A 85 13.25 -11.77 4.36
N LYS A 86 13.58 -12.56 5.40
CA LYS A 86 13.15 -13.96 5.51
C LYS A 86 11.64 -13.98 5.67
N GLN A 87 10.94 -14.80 4.89
CA GLN A 87 9.48 -14.86 4.90
C GLN A 87 8.95 -15.09 6.31
N ALA A 88 7.93 -14.30 6.69
CA ALA A 88 7.28 -14.38 7.99
C ALA A 88 6.67 -15.77 8.25
N ILE A 89 6.21 -16.40 7.16
CA ILE A 89 5.50 -17.67 7.15
C ILE A 89 6.34 -18.68 6.38
N SER A 90 6.44 -19.90 6.90
CA SER A 90 7.06 -21.01 6.19
C SER A 90 6.15 -21.46 5.06
N VAL A 91 6.63 -21.39 3.82
CA VAL A 91 5.89 -21.79 2.61
C VAL A 91 6.50 -23.04 1.99
N ARG A 92 5.73 -23.74 1.16
CA ARG A 92 6.23 -24.89 0.40
C ARG A 92 7.18 -24.42 -0.69
N CYS A 93 8.28 -25.13 -0.89
CA CYS A 93 9.23 -24.86 -1.96
C CYS A 93 8.54 -24.89 -3.33
N SER A 94 8.79 -23.86 -4.15
CA SER A 94 8.19 -23.71 -5.47
C SER A 94 8.90 -24.50 -6.58
N ALA A 95 10.10 -25.04 -6.33
CA ALA A 95 10.85 -25.78 -7.35
C ALA A 95 10.28 -27.15 -7.69
N ILE A 96 10.55 -27.59 -8.91
CA ILE A 96 10.23 -28.93 -9.42
C ILE A 96 11.47 -29.82 -9.32
N THR A 97 11.29 -31.05 -8.85
CA THR A 97 12.35 -32.05 -8.76
C THR A 97 12.64 -32.67 -10.13
N LYS A 98 13.78 -33.35 -10.29
CA LYS A 98 14.11 -34.08 -11.54
C LYS A 98 13.04 -35.09 -11.97
N ALA A 99 12.25 -35.61 -11.03
CA ALA A 99 11.13 -36.51 -11.28
C ALA A 99 9.81 -35.79 -11.63
N GLY A 100 9.84 -34.49 -11.92
CA GLY A 100 8.69 -33.70 -12.37
C GLY A 100 7.67 -33.32 -11.29
N ARG A 101 7.91 -33.68 -10.04
CA ARG A 101 7.01 -33.36 -8.91
C ARG A 101 7.47 -32.13 -8.16
N GLN A 102 6.52 -31.32 -7.68
CA GLN A 102 6.82 -30.16 -6.84
C GLN A 102 7.52 -30.59 -5.54
N CYS A 103 8.55 -29.83 -5.16
CA CYS A 103 9.30 -30.06 -3.94
C CYS A 103 8.35 -29.95 -2.73
N LYS A 104 8.38 -30.97 -1.86
CA LYS A 104 7.51 -31.02 -0.67
C LYS A 104 8.12 -30.28 0.54
N ARG A 105 9.38 -29.84 0.44
CA ARG A 105 10.10 -29.18 1.54
C ARG A 105 9.53 -27.79 1.80
N MET A 106 9.55 -27.39 3.07
CA MET A 106 9.15 -26.05 3.50
C MET A 106 10.38 -25.13 3.56
N THR A 107 10.17 -23.83 3.35
CA THR A 107 11.21 -22.81 3.37
C THR A 107 10.66 -21.48 3.87
N LYS A 108 11.55 -20.65 4.44
CA LYS A 108 11.30 -19.25 4.76
C LYS A 108 12.17 -18.32 3.91
N SER A 109 12.84 -18.86 2.89
CA SER A 109 13.74 -18.09 2.05
C SER A 109 12.95 -17.06 1.25
N GLN A 110 13.56 -15.90 0.99
CA GLN A 110 12.88 -14.83 0.27
C GLN A 110 12.42 -15.28 -1.14
N ASN A 111 13.18 -16.15 -1.80
CA ASN A 111 12.87 -16.68 -3.14
C ASN A 111 11.88 -17.86 -3.14
N GLY A 112 11.39 -18.32 -1.98
CA GLY A 112 10.48 -19.46 -1.89
C GLY A 112 11.11 -20.81 -2.31
N LEU A 113 12.44 -20.89 -2.38
CA LEU A 113 13.18 -22.11 -2.69
C LEU A 113 13.74 -22.73 -1.40
N CYS A 114 13.84 -24.05 -1.33
CA CYS A 114 14.54 -24.68 -0.21
C CYS A 114 16.04 -24.73 -0.49
N TRP A 115 16.85 -25.07 0.52
CA TRP A 115 18.31 -25.15 0.40
C TRP A 115 18.82 -26.14 -0.69
N GLN A 116 17.99 -27.08 -1.15
CA GLN A 116 18.32 -27.97 -2.29
C GLN A 116 18.09 -27.33 -3.66
N HIS A 117 17.36 -26.22 -3.70
CA HIS A 117 17.00 -25.49 -4.90
C HIS A 117 17.48 -24.03 -4.84
N GLY A 118 18.55 -23.73 -4.10
CA GLY A 118 19.12 -22.38 -4.04
C GLY A 118 18.37 -21.41 -3.10
N GLY A 119 17.61 -21.94 -2.15
CA GLY A 119 17.09 -21.17 -1.03
C GLY A 119 18.16 -20.85 0.00
N ASN A 120 18.09 -19.64 0.56
CA ASN A 120 18.96 -19.15 1.65
C ASN A 120 18.18 -19.06 2.97
#